data_AF-A0AAP2YVL2-F1
#
_entry.id   AF-A0AAP2YVL2-F1
#
_cell.length_a   1.000
_cell.length_b   1.000
_cell.length_c   1.000
_cell.angle_alpha   90.00
_cell.angle_beta   90.00
_cell.angle_gamma   90.00
#
_symmetry.space_group_name_H-M   'P 1'
#
loop_
_entity.id
_entity.type
_entity.pdbx_description
1 polymer ?
#
loop_
_entity_poly.entity_id
_entity_poly.type
_entity_poly.pdbx_seq_one_letter_code
_entity_poly.pdbx_strand_id
1 'polypeptide(L)'
;MKSVIESKVKSGLRRFGIDISYVNNGHHNPEMCVDSLRGAISIKKPFNIIQVGANDGKYNDPIYDFVKDHKDTTNIILVEPMESVIPYLEENYSYHPSSKIVNKAIGDQELSSIRLYGVDQDYWGDINAGYGEDWPDYRIPTGVTTTNKDQLLQWISKNVRSDSNPENIIEGFDVETVRPDSVIDESQNMNDVQLLQVDAEGMDDKIVYSFLESDIHPNIINIESKHLSQTRQEKYDEKMKSEGYDVYSYTSSEKLALK
;
A
#
# COMPACT_ATOMS: atom_id res chain seq x y z
N MET A 1 -12.82 8.87 33.74
CA MET A 1 -11.85 9.82 33.13
C MET A 1 -11.56 9.39 31.69
N LYS A 2 -12.58 9.50 30.82
CA LYS A 2 -12.46 9.30 29.37
C LYS A 2 -12.58 10.68 28.74
N SER A 3 -11.50 11.44 28.72
CA SER A 3 -11.48 12.73 28.04
C SER A 3 -10.04 13.17 27.79
N VAL A 4 -9.81 13.70 26.59
CA VAL A 4 -8.66 14.53 26.21
C VAL A 4 -7.39 13.77 25.81
N ILE A 5 -7.50 12.88 24.84
CA ILE A 5 -6.50 12.82 23.76
C ILE A 5 -7.31 12.79 22.46
N GLU A 6 -7.79 13.96 22.02
CA GLU A 6 -8.07 14.10 20.60
C GLU A 6 -6.73 13.92 19.90
N SER A 7 -6.62 12.88 19.05
CA SER A 7 -5.46 12.63 18.19
C SER A 7 -4.93 13.96 17.64
N LYS A 8 -3.61 14.19 17.70
CA LYS A 8 -3.00 15.38 17.10
C LYS A 8 -3.33 15.48 15.61
N VAL A 9 -3.51 14.35 14.93
CA VAL A 9 -3.97 14.27 13.53
C VAL A 9 -5.40 14.80 13.40
N LYS A 10 -6.34 14.39 14.27
CA LYS A 10 -7.71 14.94 14.30
C LYS A 10 -7.75 16.45 14.57
N SER A 11 -6.90 16.93 15.48
CA SER A 11 -6.77 18.36 15.76
C SER A 11 -6.18 19.15 14.58
N GLY A 12 -5.24 18.54 13.85
CA GLY A 12 -4.67 19.09 12.61
C GLY A 12 -5.72 19.16 11.51
N LEU A 13 -6.48 18.09 11.29
CA LEU A 13 -7.54 18.03 10.27
C LEU A 13 -8.64 19.08 10.52
N ARG A 14 -9.07 19.24 11.78
CA ARG A 14 -10.01 20.31 12.16
C ARG A 14 -9.47 21.72 11.90
N ARG A 15 -8.16 21.94 12.05
CA ARG A 15 -7.52 23.24 11.76
C ARG A 15 -7.60 23.63 10.28
N PHE A 16 -7.77 22.66 9.38
CA PHE A 16 -7.95 22.87 7.94
C PHE A 16 -9.39 22.66 7.47
N GLY A 17 -10.36 22.58 8.39
CA GLY A 17 -11.77 22.42 8.05
C GLY A 17 -12.15 21.00 7.60
N ILE A 18 -11.25 20.03 7.76
CA ILE A 18 -11.52 18.62 7.45
C ILE A 18 -12.19 17.98 8.67
N ASP A 19 -13.50 17.83 8.59
CA ASP A 19 -14.29 17.17 9.62
C ASP A 19 -14.50 15.68 9.29
N ILE A 20 -13.65 14.83 9.87
CA ILE A 20 -13.71 13.37 9.73
C ILE A 20 -14.97 12.77 10.39
N SER A 21 -15.77 13.56 11.13
CA SER A 21 -16.98 13.06 11.80
C SER A 21 -18.09 12.63 10.84
N TYR A 22 -18.00 12.97 9.54
CA TYR A 22 -19.01 12.65 8.53
C TYR A 22 -18.87 11.26 7.87
N VAL A 23 -17.82 10.50 8.16
CA VAL A 23 -17.54 9.22 7.48
C VAL A 23 -18.34 8.04 8.10
N ASN A 24 -18.85 8.20 9.31
CA ASN A 24 -19.66 7.17 10.00
C ASN A 24 -21.09 6.99 9.44
N ASN A 25 -21.48 7.73 8.38
CA ASN A 25 -22.79 7.64 7.74
C ASN A 25 -22.81 6.87 6.40
N GLY A 26 -21.74 6.12 6.08
CA GLY A 26 -21.70 5.28 4.87
C GLY A 26 -21.51 6.05 3.56
N HIS A 27 -21.03 7.29 3.62
CA HIS A 27 -20.68 8.06 2.43
C HIS A 27 -19.28 7.69 1.93
N HIS A 28 -19.18 7.27 0.67
CA HIS A 28 -17.89 7.12 -0.02
C HIS A 28 -17.23 8.50 -0.14
N ASN A 29 -15.98 8.60 0.33
CA ASN A 29 -15.16 9.79 0.22
C ASN A 29 -13.76 9.41 -0.29
N PRO A 30 -13.56 9.31 -1.61
CA PRO A 30 -12.27 8.89 -2.18
C PRO A 30 -11.12 9.82 -1.81
N GLU A 31 -11.40 11.09 -1.48
CA GLU A 31 -10.39 12.08 -1.08
C GLU A 31 -9.95 11.93 0.39
N MET A 32 -10.59 11.07 1.18
CA MET A 32 -10.34 10.98 2.62
C MET A 32 -8.88 10.68 2.96
N CYS A 33 -8.21 9.81 2.20
CA CYS A 33 -6.81 9.50 2.41
C CYS A 33 -5.95 10.77 2.18
N VAL A 34 -6.03 11.35 0.98
CA VAL A 34 -5.24 12.54 0.61
C VAL A 34 -5.49 13.72 1.54
N ASP A 35 -6.74 13.98 1.92
CA ASP A 35 -7.08 15.03 2.89
C ASP A 35 -6.48 14.76 4.28
N SER A 36 -6.50 13.50 4.72
CA SER A 36 -5.83 13.09 5.96
C SER A 36 -4.33 13.37 5.90
N LEU A 37 -3.69 13.07 4.77
CA LEU A 37 -2.27 13.33 4.54
C LEU A 37 -1.95 14.83 4.53
N ARG A 38 -2.76 15.65 3.84
CA ARG A 38 -2.64 17.13 3.81
C ARG A 38 -2.70 17.72 5.21
N GLY A 39 -3.63 17.24 6.04
CA GLY A 39 -3.72 17.66 7.44
C GLY A 39 -2.50 17.23 8.27
N ALA A 40 -2.04 16.00 8.11
CA ALA A 40 -0.94 15.45 8.90
C ALA A 40 0.43 16.06 8.57
N ILE A 41 0.74 16.30 7.29
CA ILE A 41 2.02 16.92 6.90
C ILE A 41 2.12 18.39 7.32
N SER A 42 0.99 19.07 7.56
CA SER A 42 0.97 20.43 8.07
C SER A 42 1.48 20.55 9.52
N ILE A 43 1.42 19.45 10.29
CA ILE A 43 1.77 19.42 11.72
C ILE A 43 3.09 18.68 12.00
N LYS A 44 3.56 17.84 11.08
CA LYS A 44 4.75 17.01 11.24
C LYS A 44 5.60 17.03 9.98
N LYS A 45 6.86 17.48 10.12
CA LYS A 45 7.90 17.47 9.09
C LYS A 45 9.26 17.11 9.71
N PRO A 46 10.14 16.36 9.03
CA PRO A 46 9.84 15.62 7.80
C PRO A 46 8.73 14.57 8.05
N PHE A 47 7.95 14.29 7.01
CA PHE A 47 6.84 13.34 7.04
C PHE A 47 7.33 12.01 6.48
N ASN A 48 7.46 11.01 7.34
CA ASN A 48 8.07 9.73 6.99
C ASN A 48 7.01 8.75 6.48
N ILE A 49 7.24 8.21 5.29
CA ILE A 49 6.30 7.37 4.55
C ILE A 49 6.95 6.02 4.26
N ILE A 50 6.21 4.93 4.49
CA ILE A 50 6.56 3.62 3.98
C ILE A 50 5.41 3.17 3.08
N GLN A 51 5.73 2.79 1.86
CA GLN A 51 4.79 2.20 0.92
C GLN A 51 5.22 0.76 0.63
N VAL A 52 4.30 -0.18 0.80
CA VAL A 52 4.51 -1.60 0.55
C VAL A 52 3.61 -2.05 -0.61
N GLY A 53 4.21 -2.69 -1.61
CA GLY A 53 3.57 -2.99 -2.88
C GLY A 53 3.52 -1.74 -3.77
N ALA A 54 4.68 -1.09 -3.95
CA ALA A 54 4.74 0.17 -4.68
C ALA A 54 4.47 0.01 -6.18
N ASN A 55 4.73 -1.16 -6.77
CA ASN A 55 4.79 -1.36 -8.21
C ASN A 55 5.69 -0.30 -8.85
N ASP A 56 5.25 0.39 -9.91
CA ASP A 56 5.96 1.53 -10.48
C ASP A 56 5.77 2.84 -9.71
N GLY A 57 4.95 2.80 -8.66
CA GLY A 57 4.72 3.85 -7.69
C GLY A 57 4.08 5.12 -8.25
N LYS A 58 3.45 5.05 -9.43
CA LYS A 58 2.88 6.21 -10.11
C LYS A 58 1.49 5.94 -10.66
N TYR A 59 1.34 4.92 -11.49
CA TYR A 59 0.06 4.68 -12.15
C TYR A 59 -0.87 3.97 -11.18
N ASN A 60 -2.06 4.53 -10.99
CA ASN A 60 -3.03 4.06 -9.98
C ASN A 60 -2.48 4.04 -8.56
N ASP A 61 -1.53 4.91 -8.26
CA ASP A 61 -0.93 5.02 -6.93
C ASP A 61 -1.64 6.10 -6.10
N PRO A 62 -2.17 5.78 -4.91
CA PRO A 62 -2.97 6.73 -4.13
C PRO A 62 -2.14 7.85 -3.50
N ILE A 63 -0.82 7.76 -3.46
CA ILE A 63 0.05 8.72 -2.75
C ILE A 63 1.10 9.40 -3.63
N TYR A 64 1.31 8.96 -4.88
CA TYR A 64 2.33 9.51 -5.78
C TYR A 64 2.28 11.04 -5.88
N ASP A 65 1.10 11.62 -6.20
CA ASP A 65 0.96 13.07 -6.36
C ASP A 65 1.22 13.82 -5.05
N PHE A 66 0.76 13.27 -3.92
CA PHE A 66 1.02 13.85 -2.60
C PHE A 66 2.53 13.89 -2.30
N VAL A 67 3.24 12.77 -2.55
CA VAL A 67 4.69 12.67 -2.32
C VAL A 67 5.45 13.60 -3.27
N LYS A 68 5.02 13.70 -4.53
CA LYS A 68 5.61 14.59 -5.53
C LYS A 68 5.49 16.06 -5.14
N ASP A 69 4.31 16.47 -4.71
CA ASP A 69 4.04 17.85 -4.29
C ASP A 69 4.79 18.23 -3.01
N HIS A 70 5.14 17.24 -2.17
CA HIS A 70 5.76 17.46 -0.86
C HIS A 70 7.19 16.93 -0.73
N LYS A 71 7.85 16.62 -1.85
CA LYS A 71 9.17 15.96 -1.93
C LYS A 71 10.27 16.54 -1.02
N ASP A 72 10.21 17.85 -0.75
CA ASP A 72 11.21 18.56 0.06
C ASP A 72 10.95 18.41 1.57
N THR A 73 9.84 17.78 1.94
CA THR A 73 9.37 17.62 3.32
C THR A 73 8.93 16.19 3.65
N THR A 74 9.13 15.25 2.74
CA THR A 74 8.85 13.83 2.91
C THR A 74 10.14 13.02 2.85
N ASN A 75 10.18 11.94 3.63
CA ASN A 75 11.09 10.83 3.41
C ASN A 75 10.24 9.63 3.02
N ILE A 76 10.65 8.85 2.02
CA ILE A 76 9.87 7.70 1.58
C ILE A 76 10.73 6.44 1.41
N ILE A 77 10.25 5.33 1.95
CA ILE A 77 10.72 3.99 1.58
C ILE A 77 9.64 3.32 0.74
N LEU A 78 10.02 2.85 -0.44
CA LEU A 78 9.18 2.12 -1.38
C LEU A 78 9.63 0.65 -1.36
N VAL A 79 8.73 -0.25 -1.01
CA VAL A 79 8.99 -1.70 -0.97
C VAL A 79 8.23 -2.34 -2.13
N GLU A 80 8.96 -2.95 -3.05
CA GLU A 80 8.41 -3.60 -4.25
C GLU A 80 9.09 -4.94 -4.49
N PRO A 81 8.39 -6.08 -4.37
CA PRO A 81 9.01 -7.39 -4.51
C PRO A 81 9.41 -7.76 -5.96
N MET A 82 8.81 -7.16 -6.99
CA MET A 82 9.05 -7.55 -8.37
C MET A 82 10.22 -6.80 -9.01
N GLU A 83 11.34 -7.50 -9.21
CA GLU A 83 12.60 -6.95 -9.75
C GLU A 83 12.41 -6.24 -11.10
N SER A 84 11.57 -6.79 -11.98
CA SER A 84 11.33 -6.22 -13.32
C SER A 84 10.65 -4.85 -13.31
N VAL A 85 10.03 -4.44 -12.20
CA VAL A 85 9.37 -3.13 -12.05
C VAL A 85 10.30 -2.07 -11.47
N ILE A 86 11.35 -2.47 -10.76
CA ILE A 86 12.26 -1.58 -10.04
C ILE A 86 12.81 -0.44 -10.92
N PRO A 87 13.24 -0.67 -12.19
CA PRO A 87 13.72 0.43 -13.03
C PRO A 87 12.68 1.54 -13.27
N TYR A 88 11.40 1.19 -13.41
CA TYR A 88 10.32 2.17 -13.58
C TYR A 88 10.03 2.92 -12.28
N LEU A 89 10.08 2.22 -11.15
CA LEU A 89 9.93 2.84 -9.83
C LEU A 89 11.07 3.84 -9.55
N GLU A 90 12.31 3.47 -9.86
CA GLU A 90 13.48 4.34 -9.78
C GLU A 90 13.33 5.59 -10.65
N GLU A 91 12.91 5.41 -11.90
CA GLU A 91 12.66 6.53 -12.82
C GLU A 91 11.56 7.46 -12.28
N ASN A 92 10.43 6.89 -11.85
CA ASN A 92 9.27 7.64 -11.37
C ASN A 92 9.56 8.42 -10.08
N TYR A 93 10.49 7.95 -9.24
CA TYR A 93 10.91 8.62 -8.00
C TYR A 93 12.27 9.33 -8.08
N SER A 94 12.88 9.42 -9.26
CA SER A 94 14.17 10.11 -9.47
C SER A 94 14.15 11.60 -9.09
N TYR A 95 12.97 12.20 -9.02
CA TYR A 95 12.78 13.58 -8.56
C TYR A 95 12.90 13.76 -7.04
N HIS A 96 12.75 12.68 -6.26
CA HIS A 96 12.55 12.75 -4.82
C HIS A 96 13.90 12.71 -4.09
N PRO A 97 14.25 13.74 -3.30
CA PRO A 97 15.59 13.88 -2.73
C PRO A 97 15.91 12.88 -1.60
N SER A 98 14.88 12.26 -1.02
CA SER A 98 14.99 11.30 0.09
C SER A 98 14.05 10.11 -0.11
N SER A 99 14.23 9.40 -1.23
CA SER A 99 13.57 8.11 -1.50
C SER A 99 14.56 6.96 -1.34
N LYS A 100 14.06 5.81 -0.86
CA LYS A 100 14.80 4.54 -0.84
C LYS A 100 13.89 3.44 -1.40
N ILE A 101 14.42 2.63 -2.30
CA ILE A 101 13.72 1.46 -2.83
C ILE A 101 14.28 0.19 -2.19
N VAL A 102 13.39 -0.72 -1.80
CA VAL A 102 13.72 -2.01 -1.21
C VAL A 102 13.06 -3.10 -2.06
N ASN A 103 13.86 -3.82 -2.83
CA ASN A 103 13.38 -4.92 -3.67
C ASN A 103 13.24 -6.23 -2.87
N LYS A 104 12.27 -6.25 -1.95
CA LYS A 104 11.92 -7.39 -1.09
C LYS A 104 10.43 -7.38 -0.81
N ALA A 105 9.90 -8.47 -0.27
CA ALA A 105 8.57 -8.48 0.34
C ALA A 105 8.66 -8.18 1.85
N ILE A 106 7.61 -7.61 2.45
CA ILE A 106 7.51 -7.53 3.92
C ILE A 106 7.01 -8.87 4.45
N GLY A 107 7.72 -9.43 5.42
CA GLY A 107 7.37 -10.68 6.10
C GLY A 107 7.66 -10.63 7.59
N ASP A 108 7.35 -11.74 8.28
CA ASP A 108 7.71 -11.98 9.68
C ASP A 108 9.06 -12.73 9.79
N GLN A 109 9.42 -13.19 10.99
CA GLN A 109 10.66 -13.97 11.20
C GLN A 109 10.60 -15.41 10.69
N GLU A 110 9.42 -15.94 10.34
CA GLU A 110 9.25 -17.36 10.05
C GLU A 110 9.53 -17.69 8.58
N LEU A 111 9.31 -16.74 7.68
CA LEU A 111 9.54 -16.92 6.24
C LEU A 111 10.72 -16.06 5.81
N SER A 112 11.73 -16.68 5.20
CA SER A 112 12.86 -16.00 4.53
C SER A 112 12.55 -15.64 3.08
N SER A 113 11.50 -16.22 2.50
CA SER A 113 11.02 -15.94 1.17
C SER A 113 9.53 -16.21 1.03
N ILE A 114 8.89 -15.55 0.07
CA ILE A 114 7.51 -15.78 -0.32
C ILE A 114 7.41 -16.05 -1.82
N ARG A 115 6.50 -16.95 -2.20
CA ARG A 115 6.18 -17.23 -3.60
C ARG A 115 5.15 -16.23 -4.11
N LEU A 116 5.45 -15.57 -5.21
CA LEU A 116 4.53 -14.72 -5.97
C LEU A 116 4.21 -15.38 -7.31
N TYR A 117 3.05 -15.03 -7.84
CA TYR A 117 2.55 -15.43 -9.14
C TYR A 117 2.22 -14.16 -9.94
N GLY A 118 2.75 -14.07 -11.15
CA GLY A 118 2.52 -12.98 -12.10
C GLY A 118 2.07 -13.50 -13.45
N VAL A 119 1.63 -12.60 -14.32
CA VAL A 119 1.36 -12.93 -15.73
C VAL A 119 2.70 -13.03 -16.46
N ASP A 120 2.94 -14.16 -17.11
CA ASP A 120 4.13 -14.37 -17.93
C ASP A 120 4.23 -13.27 -19.01
N GLN A 121 5.43 -12.69 -19.13
CA GLN A 121 5.71 -11.55 -19.99
C GLN A 121 5.35 -11.78 -21.46
N ASP A 122 5.43 -13.03 -21.95
CA ASP A 122 5.07 -13.38 -23.33
C ASP A 122 3.58 -13.12 -23.63
N TYR A 123 2.74 -13.04 -22.60
CA TYR A 123 1.30 -12.83 -22.72
C TYR A 123 0.83 -11.42 -22.34
N TRP A 124 1.74 -10.49 -22.01
CA TRP A 124 1.34 -9.13 -21.65
C TRP A 124 0.58 -8.41 -22.77
N GLY A 125 0.98 -8.65 -24.03
CA GLY A 125 0.30 -8.10 -25.21
C GLY A 125 -1.10 -8.65 -25.47
N ASP A 126 -1.45 -9.78 -24.83
CA ASP A 126 -2.77 -10.41 -24.94
C ASP A 126 -3.76 -9.91 -23.88
N ILE A 127 -3.31 -9.04 -22.96
CA ILE A 127 -4.15 -8.48 -21.91
C ILE A 127 -5.17 -7.48 -22.48
N ASN A 128 -6.42 -7.67 -22.09
CA ASN A 128 -7.54 -6.78 -22.35
C ASN A 128 -8.43 -6.70 -21.11
N ALA A 129 -8.03 -5.87 -20.15
CA ALA A 129 -8.67 -5.75 -18.85
C ALA A 129 -9.79 -4.68 -18.78
N GLY A 130 -9.94 -3.86 -19.82
CA GLY A 130 -10.94 -2.78 -19.89
C GLY A 130 -10.67 -1.58 -18.97
N TYR A 131 -9.44 -1.46 -18.47
CA TYR A 131 -8.92 -0.30 -17.72
C TYR A 131 -7.43 -0.12 -18.03
N GLY A 132 -6.86 1.01 -17.64
CA GLY A 132 -5.42 1.27 -17.79
C GLY A 132 -4.97 1.50 -19.23
N GLU A 133 -5.87 1.94 -20.12
CA GLU A 133 -5.56 2.19 -21.54
C GLU A 133 -4.44 3.24 -21.74
N ASP A 134 -4.34 4.20 -20.82
CA ASP A 134 -3.31 5.24 -20.83
C ASP A 134 -2.05 4.87 -19.99
N TRP A 135 -1.98 3.64 -19.48
CA TRP A 135 -0.84 3.18 -18.70
C TRP A 135 0.20 2.49 -19.59
N PRO A 136 1.47 2.44 -19.16
CA PRO A 136 2.47 1.62 -19.83
C PRO A 136 2.04 0.16 -19.86
N ASP A 137 2.40 -0.56 -20.94
CA ASP A 137 1.98 -1.95 -21.18
C ASP A 137 2.36 -2.91 -20.03
N TYR A 138 3.40 -2.59 -19.27
CA TYR A 138 3.81 -3.38 -18.10
C TYR A 138 2.85 -3.24 -16.92
N ARG A 139 2.11 -2.12 -16.78
CA ARG A 139 1.50 -1.73 -15.51
C ARG A 139 0.33 -2.62 -15.07
N ILE A 140 -0.51 -3.03 -16.02
CA ILE A 140 -1.62 -3.93 -15.75
C ILE A 140 -1.11 -5.32 -15.33
N PRO A 141 -0.24 -6.00 -16.09
CA PRO A 141 0.25 -7.33 -15.71
C PRO A 141 1.02 -7.32 -14.39
N THR A 142 1.86 -6.30 -14.15
CA THR A 142 2.63 -6.20 -12.90
C THR A 142 1.71 -5.94 -11.71
N GLY A 143 0.62 -5.20 -11.93
CA GLY A 143 -0.36 -4.78 -10.93
C GLY A 143 -1.35 -5.84 -10.48
N VAL A 144 -1.23 -7.08 -10.94
CA VAL A 144 -2.09 -8.20 -10.49
C VAL A 144 -1.28 -9.34 -9.88
N THR A 145 0.01 -9.11 -9.64
CA THR A 145 0.94 -10.05 -9.02
C THR A 145 0.48 -10.35 -7.61
N THR A 146 0.31 -11.62 -7.26
CA THR A 146 -0.28 -12.02 -5.97
C THR A 146 0.36 -13.30 -5.42
N THR A 147 0.19 -13.53 -4.13
CA THR A 147 0.51 -14.81 -3.47
C THR A 147 -0.56 -15.88 -3.74
N ASN A 148 -1.74 -15.49 -4.25
CA ASN A 148 -2.87 -16.36 -4.48
C ASN A 148 -2.98 -16.77 -5.96
N LYS A 149 -2.41 -17.92 -6.31
CA LYS A 149 -2.44 -18.44 -7.69
C LYS A 149 -3.85 -18.55 -8.27
N ASP A 150 -4.84 -19.00 -7.47
CA ASP A 150 -6.22 -19.17 -7.95
C ASP A 150 -6.88 -17.82 -8.28
N GLN A 151 -6.56 -16.77 -7.52
CA GLN A 151 -7.02 -15.40 -7.82
C GLN A 151 -6.45 -14.92 -9.16
N LEU A 152 -5.16 -15.16 -9.41
CA LEU A 152 -4.54 -14.78 -10.68
C LEU A 152 -5.13 -15.58 -11.86
N LEU A 153 -5.35 -16.90 -11.70
CA LEU A 153 -6.01 -17.73 -12.72
C LEU A 153 -7.41 -17.20 -13.08
N GLN A 154 -8.19 -16.78 -12.08
CA GLN A 154 -9.50 -16.17 -12.29
C GLN A 154 -9.41 -14.82 -13.01
N TRP A 155 -8.38 -14.03 -12.71
CA TRP A 155 -8.14 -12.77 -13.41
C TRP A 155 -7.72 -13.01 -14.87
N ILE A 156 -6.78 -13.93 -15.12
CA ILE A 156 -6.31 -14.30 -16.48
C ILE A 156 -7.46 -14.78 -17.35
N SER A 157 -8.31 -15.67 -16.82
CA SER A 157 -9.45 -16.23 -17.56
C SER A 157 -10.47 -15.18 -18.02
N LYS A 158 -10.46 -13.99 -17.42
CA LYS A 158 -11.36 -12.88 -17.76
C LYS A 158 -10.69 -11.81 -18.63
N ASN A 159 -9.37 -11.64 -18.47
CA ASN A 159 -8.67 -10.46 -18.96
C ASN A 159 -7.56 -10.78 -19.98
N VAL A 160 -7.19 -12.04 -20.21
CA VAL A 160 -6.17 -12.41 -21.20
C VAL A 160 -6.82 -13.13 -22.37
N ARG A 161 -6.61 -12.62 -23.59
CA ARG A 161 -7.16 -13.18 -24.82
C ARG A 161 -6.15 -14.11 -25.48
N SER A 162 -6.06 -15.34 -24.97
CA SER A 162 -5.15 -16.37 -25.49
C SER A 162 -5.86 -17.72 -25.61
N ASP A 163 -5.46 -18.52 -26.61
CA ASP A 163 -5.89 -19.91 -26.75
C ASP A 163 -5.10 -20.86 -25.82
N SER A 164 -4.04 -20.36 -25.17
CA SER A 164 -3.27 -21.10 -24.17
C SER A 164 -4.11 -21.41 -22.93
N ASN A 165 -3.82 -22.55 -22.29
CA ASN A 165 -4.38 -22.84 -20.96
C ASN A 165 -3.89 -21.76 -19.97
N PRO A 166 -4.78 -21.15 -19.14
CA PRO A 166 -4.39 -20.16 -18.14
C PRO A 166 -3.22 -20.55 -17.23
N GLU A 167 -3.05 -21.85 -16.94
CA GLU A 167 -1.91 -22.37 -16.18
C GLU A 167 -0.55 -22.11 -16.84
N ASN A 168 -0.51 -22.00 -18.18
CA ASN A 168 0.70 -21.72 -18.96
C ASN A 168 0.95 -20.22 -19.14
N ILE A 169 0.06 -19.36 -18.63
CA ILE A 169 0.14 -17.89 -18.69
C ILE A 169 0.67 -17.34 -17.35
N ILE A 170 0.83 -18.19 -16.34
CA ILE A 170 1.33 -17.81 -15.03
C ILE A 170 2.82 -18.14 -14.95
N GLU A 171 3.60 -17.15 -14.54
CA GLU A 171 4.91 -17.37 -13.98
C GLU A 171 4.88 -17.31 -12.46
N GLY A 172 5.77 -18.04 -11.81
CA GLY A 172 5.95 -17.94 -10.38
C GLY A 172 7.41 -17.73 -10.04
N PHE A 173 7.67 -16.91 -9.04
CA PHE A 173 9.00 -16.55 -8.59
C PHE A 173 9.01 -16.36 -7.07
N ASP A 174 10.15 -16.63 -6.46
CA ASP A 174 10.35 -16.48 -5.01
C ASP A 174 11.08 -15.17 -4.74
N VAL A 175 10.58 -14.42 -3.75
CA VAL A 175 11.16 -13.14 -3.34
C VAL A 175 11.56 -13.21 -1.88
N GLU A 176 12.74 -12.68 -1.55
CA GLU A 176 13.19 -12.57 -0.16
C GLU A 176 12.23 -11.70 0.65
N THR A 177 11.92 -12.15 1.86
CA THR A 177 11.14 -11.38 2.83
C THR A 177 12.06 -10.69 3.83
N VAL A 178 11.67 -9.48 4.24
CA VAL A 178 12.38 -8.70 5.25
C VAL A 178 11.42 -8.17 6.29
N ARG A 179 11.93 -7.99 7.51
CA ARG A 179 11.14 -7.39 8.58
C ARG A 179 11.07 -5.87 8.47
N PRO A 180 9.96 -5.26 8.90
CA PRO A 180 9.81 -3.82 8.93
C PRO A 180 10.92 -3.05 9.65
N ASP A 181 11.40 -3.57 10.80
CA ASP A 181 12.49 -2.93 11.55
C ASP A 181 13.79 -2.89 10.77
N SER A 182 14.13 -3.97 10.07
CA SER A 182 15.31 -4.03 9.20
C SER A 182 15.22 -3.02 8.04
N VAL A 183 14.02 -2.82 7.47
CA VAL A 183 13.79 -1.81 6.42
C VAL A 183 14.04 -0.39 6.94
N ILE A 184 13.62 -0.10 8.17
CA ILE A 184 13.80 1.19 8.84
C ILE A 184 15.25 1.41 9.27
N ASP A 185 15.90 0.41 9.85
CA ASP A 185 17.27 0.49 10.38
C ASP A 185 18.30 0.80 9.28
N GLU A 186 18.06 0.29 8.07
CA GLU A 186 18.88 0.61 6.91
C GLU A 186 18.59 2.02 6.33
N SER A 187 17.68 2.79 6.93
CA SER A 187 17.39 4.17 6.53
C SER A 187 17.92 5.14 7.58
N GLN A 188 18.55 6.23 7.15
CA GLN A 188 19.22 7.13 8.10
C GLN A 188 18.24 8.03 8.88
N ASN A 189 16.95 8.11 8.51
CA ASN A 189 16.04 9.18 8.95
C ASN A 189 14.57 8.77 9.23
N MET A 190 14.23 7.48 9.41
CA MET A 190 12.82 7.02 9.53
C MET A 190 12.34 6.66 10.95
N ASN A 191 12.86 7.31 12.00
CA ASN A 191 12.60 6.95 13.40
C ASN A 191 11.17 7.23 13.93
N ASP A 192 10.23 7.60 13.08
CA ASP A 192 8.83 7.93 13.44
C ASP A 192 8.00 7.87 12.16
N VAL A 193 7.37 6.75 11.83
CA VAL A 193 6.62 6.56 10.57
C VAL A 193 5.26 7.25 10.69
N GLN A 194 4.93 8.16 9.76
CA GLN A 194 3.63 8.85 9.78
C GLN A 194 2.60 8.11 8.93
N LEU A 195 3.01 7.63 7.76
CA LEU A 195 2.15 6.90 6.83
C LEU A 195 2.73 5.52 6.54
N LEU A 196 1.91 4.50 6.72
CA LEU A 196 2.07 3.21 6.07
C LEU A 196 0.99 3.06 5.00
N GLN A 197 1.40 3.06 3.74
CA GLN A 197 0.57 2.72 2.58
C GLN A 197 0.82 1.26 2.22
N VAL A 198 -0.24 0.46 2.09
CA VAL A 198 -0.14 -0.95 1.67
C VAL A 198 -1.11 -1.22 0.53
N ASP A 199 -0.57 -1.77 -0.55
CA ASP A 199 -1.34 -2.33 -1.66
C ASP A 199 -0.60 -3.59 -2.14
N ALA A 200 -0.88 -4.71 -1.46
CA ALA A 200 -0.13 -5.96 -1.63
C ALA A 200 -1.03 -7.14 -2.02
N GLU A 201 -2.07 -6.86 -2.81
CA GLU A 201 -2.91 -7.85 -3.49
C GLU A 201 -3.43 -8.96 -2.56
N GLY A 202 -3.83 -8.57 -1.34
CA GLY A 202 -4.45 -9.44 -0.33
C GLY A 202 -3.55 -9.84 0.84
N MET A 203 -2.32 -9.31 0.94
CA MET A 203 -1.42 -9.47 2.09
C MET A 203 -1.46 -8.31 3.08
N ASP A 204 -2.36 -7.34 2.84
CA ASP A 204 -2.36 -6.01 3.41
C ASP A 204 -2.47 -5.99 4.94
N ASP A 205 -3.41 -6.76 5.52
CA ASP A 205 -3.57 -6.90 6.97
C ASP A 205 -2.33 -7.52 7.65
N LYS A 206 -1.74 -8.55 7.05
CA LYS A 206 -0.55 -9.23 7.58
C LYS A 206 0.67 -8.34 7.56
N ILE A 207 0.84 -7.53 6.51
CA ILE A 207 1.89 -6.53 6.44
C ILE A 207 1.72 -5.55 7.59
N VAL A 208 0.52 -4.99 7.79
CA VAL A 208 0.24 -4.11 8.93
C VAL A 208 0.56 -4.78 10.26
N TYR A 209 0.20 -6.05 10.45
CA TYR A 209 0.53 -6.79 11.67
C TYR A 209 2.05 -6.94 11.88
N SER A 210 2.82 -7.21 10.84
CA SER A 210 4.29 -7.29 10.92
C SER A 210 4.92 -5.97 11.38
N PHE A 211 4.37 -4.82 10.95
CA PHE A 211 4.81 -3.51 11.45
C PHE A 211 4.52 -3.35 12.95
N LEU A 212 3.29 -3.66 13.38
CA LEU A 212 2.89 -3.56 14.79
C LEU A 212 3.69 -4.51 15.69
N GLU A 213 3.96 -5.73 15.23
CA GLU A 213 4.79 -6.72 15.94
C GLU A 213 6.26 -6.30 16.04
N SER A 214 6.70 -5.45 15.11
CA SER A 214 8.04 -4.84 15.11
C SER A 214 8.09 -3.52 15.89
N ASP A 215 7.08 -3.23 16.72
CA ASP A 215 6.94 -1.99 17.52
C ASP A 215 6.93 -0.71 16.66
N ILE A 216 6.49 -0.82 15.40
CA ILE A 216 6.33 0.30 14.49
C ILE A 216 4.84 0.62 14.40
N HIS A 217 4.46 1.79 14.90
CA HIS A 217 3.07 2.22 14.99
C HIS A 217 2.84 3.51 14.19
N PRO A 218 2.58 3.42 12.87
CA PRO A 218 2.32 4.58 12.03
C PRO A 218 1.13 5.42 12.53
N ASN A 219 1.14 6.73 12.33
CA ASN A 219 -0.04 7.55 12.69
C ASN A 219 -1.23 7.34 11.76
N ILE A 220 -0.93 7.01 10.50
CA ILE A 220 -1.87 6.79 9.41
C ILE A 220 -1.50 5.45 8.76
N ILE A 221 -2.48 4.56 8.62
CA ILE A 221 -2.34 3.33 7.86
C ILE A 221 -3.44 3.31 6.81
N ASN A 222 -3.07 3.27 5.54
CA ASN A 222 -4.00 3.10 4.44
C ASN A 222 -3.73 1.75 3.76
N ILE A 223 -4.79 0.96 3.57
CA ILE A 223 -4.70 -0.35 2.93
C ILE A 223 -5.76 -0.53 1.84
N GLU A 224 -5.38 -1.25 0.78
CA GLU A 224 -6.35 -1.87 -0.11
C GLU A 224 -6.93 -3.11 0.60
N SER A 225 -8.23 -3.08 0.88
CA SER A 225 -8.97 -4.12 1.61
C SER A 225 -9.85 -5.01 0.73
N LYS A 226 -9.92 -4.71 -0.57
CA LYS A 226 -10.73 -5.42 -1.57
C LYS A 226 -10.39 -6.90 -1.65
N HIS A 227 -9.12 -7.25 -1.51
CA HIS A 227 -8.63 -8.63 -1.56
C HIS A 227 -8.65 -9.35 -0.20
N LEU A 228 -9.13 -8.70 0.86
CA LEU A 228 -9.38 -9.31 2.15
C LEU A 228 -10.80 -9.89 2.23
N SER A 229 -10.93 -11.14 2.69
CA SER A 229 -12.24 -11.71 3.01
C SER A 229 -12.93 -10.92 4.12
N GLN A 230 -14.26 -10.98 4.18
CA GLN A 230 -15.03 -10.28 5.22
C GLN A 230 -14.51 -10.58 6.63
N THR A 231 -14.22 -11.85 6.93
CA THR A 231 -13.65 -12.25 8.23
C THR A 231 -12.28 -11.64 8.49
N ARG A 232 -11.42 -11.47 7.47
CA ARG A 232 -10.12 -10.80 7.63
C ARG A 232 -10.30 -9.30 7.84
N GLN A 233 -11.23 -8.66 7.14
CA GLN A 233 -11.56 -7.25 7.36
C GLN A 233 -12.09 -7.00 8.77
N GLU A 234 -12.98 -7.84 9.28
CA GLU A 234 -13.50 -7.76 10.65
C GLU A 234 -12.37 -7.90 11.70
N LYS A 235 -11.48 -8.88 11.50
CA LYS A 235 -10.30 -9.07 12.37
C LYS A 235 -9.33 -7.88 12.31
N TYR A 236 -9.12 -7.32 11.13
CA TYR A 236 -8.32 -6.11 10.95
C TYR A 236 -8.93 -4.95 11.74
N ASP A 237 -10.23 -4.70 11.59
CA ASP A 237 -10.92 -3.63 12.31
C ASP A 237 -10.83 -3.80 13.83
N GLU A 238 -10.98 -5.03 14.35
CA GLU A 238 -10.84 -5.36 15.77
C GLU A 238 -9.41 -5.14 16.28
N LYS A 239 -8.42 -5.64 15.55
CA LYS A 239 -6.99 -5.48 15.88
C LYS A 239 -6.62 -4.00 15.90
N MET A 240 -6.94 -3.24 14.86
CA MET A 240 -6.63 -1.82 14.79
C MET A 240 -7.28 -1.01 15.92
N LYS A 241 -8.54 -1.32 16.27
CA LYS A 241 -9.20 -0.70 17.44
C LYS A 241 -8.49 -1.04 18.75
N SER A 242 -8.03 -2.28 18.92
CA SER A 242 -7.26 -2.68 20.11
C SER A 242 -5.93 -1.94 20.24
N GLU A 243 -5.32 -1.56 19.12
CA GLU A 243 -4.08 -0.78 19.03
C GLU A 243 -4.29 0.74 19.15
N GLY A 244 -5.55 1.15 19.33
CA GLY A 244 -5.97 2.53 19.55
C GLY A 244 -6.24 3.34 18.29
N TYR A 245 -6.44 2.70 17.14
CA TYR A 245 -6.79 3.37 15.89
C TYR A 245 -8.31 3.48 15.71
N ASP A 246 -8.74 4.57 15.11
CA ASP A 246 -10.06 4.69 14.51
C ASP A 246 -9.98 4.25 13.04
N VAL A 247 -10.81 3.29 12.64
CA VAL A 247 -10.81 2.70 11.30
C VAL A 247 -12.01 3.20 10.49
N TYR A 248 -11.76 3.57 9.24
CA TYR A 248 -12.73 4.14 8.31
C TYR A 248 -12.66 3.41 6.97
N SER A 249 -13.78 2.89 6.50
CA SER A 249 -13.93 2.46 5.10
C SER A 249 -14.43 3.64 4.27
N TYR A 250 -13.55 4.24 3.49
CA TYR A 250 -13.86 5.46 2.72
C TYR A 250 -14.18 5.20 1.25
N THR A 251 -13.92 3.98 0.78
CA THR A 251 -14.51 3.39 -0.43
C THR A 251 -14.93 1.94 -0.12
N SER A 252 -15.43 1.21 -1.12
CA SER A 252 -15.68 -0.23 -1.00
C SER A 252 -14.40 -1.08 -1.02
N SER A 253 -13.27 -0.52 -1.47
CA SER A 253 -11.98 -1.21 -1.55
C SER A 253 -10.99 -0.75 -0.49
N GLU A 254 -11.11 0.47 0.04
CA GLU A 254 -10.06 1.08 0.86
C GLU A 254 -10.44 1.21 2.34
N LYS A 255 -9.43 1.04 3.21
CA LYS A 255 -9.54 1.31 4.64
C LYS A 255 -8.41 2.24 5.11
N LEU A 256 -8.80 3.26 5.88
CA LEU A 256 -7.89 4.19 6.55
C LEU A 256 -8.00 4.00 8.07
N ALA A 257 -6.88 3.79 8.74
CA ALA A 257 -6.77 3.76 10.20
C ALA A 257 -5.96 4.96 10.70
N LEU A 258 -6.50 5.70 11.66
CA LEU A 258 -5.93 6.94 12.19
C LEU A 258 -5.73 6.87 13.71
N LYS A 259 -4.57 7.36 14.18
CA LYS A 259 -4.21 7.42 15.61
C LYS A 259 -3.98 8.85 16.12
#